data_AF-A0A224YRV6-F1
#
_entry.id   AF-A0A224YRV6-F1
#
_cell.length_a   1.000
_cell.length_b   1.000
_cell.length_c   1.000
_cell.angle_alpha   90.00
_cell.angle_beta   90.00
_cell.angle_gamma   90.00
#
_symmetry.space_group_name_H-M   'P 1'
#
loop_
_entity.id
_entity.type
_entity.pdbx_description
1 polymer ?
#
loop_
_entity_poly.entity_id
_entity_poly.type
_entity_poly.pdbx_seq_one_letter_code
_entity_poly.pdbx_strand_id
1 'polypeptide(L)'
;MTSDYGDCSGNYTRYYFNATKNRCLRFNYSGCGGNGNNFEDIAKCRYLCGGNYNPDRDPCLHLPSNIWCPTWPVYAEMWYFDSKTEKCIPFLYHQCALDRNVFPTCEDCKKACQRHMHQLQMCPEEHSNSTLG
;
A
#
# COMPACT_ATOMS: atom_id res chain seq x y z
N MET A 1 -9.94 -10.42 3.38
CA MET A 1 -9.74 -9.67 4.65
C MET A 1 -11.04 -8.99 5.06
N THR A 2 -11.35 -8.96 6.36
CA THR A 2 -12.45 -8.15 6.95
C THR A 2 -11.92 -6.81 7.47
N SER A 3 -12.80 -5.92 7.92
CA SER A 3 -12.37 -4.76 8.72
C SER A 3 -11.62 -5.22 9.97
N ASP A 4 -10.62 -4.45 10.37
CA ASP A 4 -9.79 -4.71 11.54
C ASP A 4 -9.56 -3.42 12.31
N TYR A 5 -9.93 -3.42 13.59
CA TYR A 5 -9.81 -2.24 14.45
C TYR A 5 -8.34 -1.85 14.65
N GLY A 6 -7.41 -2.81 14.62
CA GLY A 6 -6.00 -2.59 14.96
C GLY A 6 -5.75 -2.48 16.46
N ASP A 7 -4.53 -2.09 16.83
CA ASP A 7 -3.99 -2.29 18.18
C ASP A 7 -3.93 -1.00 19.03
N CYS A 8 -4.26 0.15 18.44
CA CYS A 8 -4.25 1.44 19.11
C CYS A 8 -5.59 1.75 19.81
N SER A 9 -5.76 2.98 20.31
CA SER A 9 -7.00 3.42 20.96
C SER A 9 -7.66 4.65 20.31
N GLY A 10 -7.26 5.00 19.09
CA GLY A 10 -7.87 6.09 18.33
C GLY A 10 -9.26 5.74 17.79
N ASN A 11 -9.91 6.73 17.18
CA ASN A 11 -11.25 6.56 16.60
C ASN A 11 -11.32 7.26 15.24
N TYR A 12 -10.79 6.58 14.22
CA TYR A 12 -10.69 7.09 12.87
C TYR A 12 -11.73 6.40 11.99
N THR A 13 -12.58 7.21 11.34
CA THR A 13 -13.51 6.70 10.33
C THR A 13 -12.73 6.21 9.12
N ARG A 14 -12.87 4.92 8.79
CA ARG A 14 -12.28 4.26 7.63
C ARG A 14 -13.33 3.45 6.88
N TYR A 15 -12.97 2.97 5.70
CA TYR A 15 -13.81 2.15 4.85
C TYR A 15 -13.13 0.81 4.55
N TYR A 16 -13.90 -0.27 4.55
CA TYR A 16 -13.44 -1.59 4.15
C TYR A 16 -14.40 -2.16 3.12
N PHE A 17 -13.90 -2.98 2.21
CA PHE A 17 -14.72 -3.72 1.28
C PHE A 17 -15.31 -4.96 1.95
N ASN A 18 -16.64 -5.03 2.01
CA ASN A 18 -17.35 -6.20 2.49
C ASN A 18 -17.71 -7.09 1.28
N ALA A 19 -16.99 -8.19 1.11
CA ALA A 19 -17.18 -9.11 -0.01
C ALA A 19 -18.57 -9.76 -0.02
N THR A 20 -19.14 -10.09 1.14
CA THR A 20 -20.49 -10.68 1.26
C THR A 20 -21.58 -9.74 0.76
N LYS A 21 -21.45 -8.43 1.03
CA LYS A 21 -22.39 -7.40 0.59
C LYS A 21 -21.97 -6.73 -0.73
N ASN A 22 -20.84 -7.16 -1.29
CA ASN A 22 -20.21 -6.60 -2.49
C ASN A 22 -20.14 -5.05 -2.49
N ARG A 23 -19.78 -4.45 -1.34
CA ARG A 23 -19.72 -2.98 -1.21
C ARG A 23 -18.78 -2.52 -0.10
N CYS A 24 -18.27 -1.31 -0.26
CA CYS A 24 -17.51 -0.62 0.79
C CYS A 24 -18.43 -0.15 1.91
N LEU A 25 -18.02 -0.43 3.16
CA LEU A 25 -18.73 -0.06 4.38
C LEU A 25 -17.79 0.72 5.30
N ARG A 26 -18.37 1.62 6.08
CA ARG A 26 -17.65 2.35 7.12
C ARG A 26 -17.35 1.45 8.31
N PHE A 27 -16.18 1.60 8.92
CA PHE A 27 -15.81 1.02 10.20
C PHE A 27 -14.93 1.99 11.00
N ASN A 28 -14.71 1.68 12.28
CA ASN A 28 -13.79 2.43 13.14
C ASN A 28 -12.41 1.78 13.14
N TYR A 29 -11.37 2.56 12.92
CA TYR A 29 -9.97 2.13 12.98
C TYR A 29 -9.25 2.85 14.12
N SER A 30 -8.41 2.11 14.85
CA SER A 30 -7.70 2.59 16.02
C SER A 30 -6.51 3.50 15.72
N GLY A 31 -6.03 3.52 14.48
CA GLY A 31 -4.92 4.38 14.03
C GLY A 31 -3.58 3.66 13.84
N CYS A 32 -3.43 2.42 14.29
CA CYS A 32 -2.24 1.60 14.00
C CYS A 32 -2.59 0.11 13.89
N GLY A 33 -1.66 -0.69 13.34
CA GLY A 33 -1.88 -2.12 13.08
C GLY A 33 -3.00 -2.35 12.06
N GLY A 34 -3.71 -3.46 12.18
CA GLY A 34 -4.79 -3.83 11.27
C GLY A 34 -4.31 -4.33 9.91
N ASN A 35 -5.21 -4.37 8.92
CA ASN A 35 -4.93 -4.92 7.59
C ASN A 35 -5.28 -3.97 6.44
N GLY A 36 -4.87 -4.37 5.24
CA GLY A 36 -4.98 -3.65 3.98
C GLY A 36 -6.39 -3.30 3.50
N ASN A 37 -7.42 -3.94 4.06
CA ASN A 37 -8.82 -3.62 3.78
C ASN A 37 -9.27 -2.41 4.61
N ASN A 38 -8.52 -1.32 4.53
CA ASN A 38 -8.66 -0.11 5.32
C ASN A 38 -8.34 1.10 4.45
N PHE A 39 -9.36 1.87 4.08
CA PHE A 39 -9.25 3.00 3.18
C PHE A 39 -9.78 4.27 3.86
N GLU A 40 -9.10 5.40 3.67
CA GLU A 40 -9.56 6.71 4.14
C GLU A 40 -10.76 7.23 3.33
N ASP A 41 -10.83 6.85 2.05
CA ASP A 41 -11.84 7.29 1.11
C ASP A 41 -12.66 6.11 0.58
N ILE A 42 -14.00 6.25 0.65
CA ILE A 42 -14.94 5.28 0.09
C ILE A 42 -14.80 5.12 -1.42
N ALA A 43 -14.47 6.20 -2.15
CA ALA A 43 -14.24 6.14 -3.60
C ALA A 43 -13.01 5.28 -3.91
N LYS A 44 -11.93 5.44 -3.14
CA LYS A 44 -10.73 4.62 -3.27
C LYS A 44 -10.99 3.15 -2.93
N CYS A 45 -11.74 2.86 -1.87
CA CYS A 45 -12.19 1.49 -1.57
C CYS A 45 -12.98 0.88 -2.76
N ARG A 46 -13.93 1.63 -3.33
CA ARG A 46 -14.75 1.13 -4.46
C ARG A 46 -13.92 0.91 -5.71
N TYR A 47 -12.94 1.78 -5.97
CA TYR A 47 -12.04 1.67 -7.11
C TYR A 47 -11.12 0.44 -6.99
N LEU A 48 -10.58 0.19 -5.79
CA LEU A 48 -9.58 -0.88 -5.56
C LEU A 48 -10.19 -2.25 -5.26
N CYS A 49 -11.46 -2.32 -4.83
CA CYS A 49 -12.08 -3.57 -4.40
C CYS A 49 -13.48 -3.82 -5.00
N GLY A 50 -14.14 -2.80 -5.55
CA GLY A 50 -15.47 -2.94 -6.14
C GLY A 50 -15.45 -3.49 -7.55
N GLY A 51 -16.63 -3.53 -8.20
CA GLY A 51 -16.81 -4.14 -9.53
C GLY A 51 -16.03 -3.49 -10.68
N ASN A 52 -15.46 -2.29 -10.48
CA ASN A 52 -14.63 -1.60 -11.48
C ASN A 52 -13.13 -1.88 -11.32
N TYR A 53 -12.74 -2.72 -10.34
CA TYR A 53 -11.35 -3.07 -10.14
C TYR A 53 -10.79 -3.83 -11.36
N ASN A 54 -9.66 -3.37 -11.87
CA ASN A 54 -8.96 -3.99 -13.00
C ASN A 54 -7.57 -4.46 -12.56
N PRO A 55 -7.31 -5.79 -12.50
CA PRO A 55 -6.00 -6.35 -12.18
C PRO A 55 -4.87 -5.85 -13.06
N ASP A 56 -5.10 -5.63 -14.36
CA ASP A 56 -4.06 -5.19 -15.32
C ASP A 56 -3.59 -3.75 -15.04
N ARG A 57 -4.33 -3.01 -14.21
CA ARG A 57 -3.98 -1.66 -13.77
C ARG A 57 -3.42 -1.63 -12.35
N ASP A 58 -3.37 -2.77 -11.67
CA ASP A 58 -2.85 -2.87 -10.32
C ASP A 58 -1.32 -2.91 -10.35
N PRO A 59 -0.63 -1.85 -9.89
CA PRO A 59 0.82 -1.81 -9.93
C PRO A 59 1.46 -2.95 -9.14
N CYS A 60 0.79 -3.44 -8.10
CA CYS A 60 1.38 -4.31 -7.09
C CYS A 60 1.29 -5.81 -7.45
N LEU A 61 0.70 -6.14 -8.61
CA LEU A 61 0.59 -7.52 -9.11
C LEU A 61 1.80 -7.95 -9.95
N HIS A 62 2.67 -7.01 -10.33
CA HIS A 62 3.82 -7.26 -11.19
C HIS A 62 5.10 -6.82 -10.50
N LEU A 63 6.13 -7.67 -10.53
CA LEU A 63 7.46 -7.26 -10.07
C LEU A 63 8.04 -6.21 -11.01
N PRO A 64 8.84 -5.26 -10.51
CA PRO A 64 9.65 -4.40 -11.37
C PRO A 64 10.47 -5.25 -12.34
N SER A 65 10.53 -4.83 -13.60
CA SER A 65 11.32 -5.52 -14.62
C SER A 65 12.80 -5.42 -14.28
N ASN A 66 13.65 -6.38 -14.64
CA ASN A 66 15.11 -6.26 -14.47
C ASN A 66 15.77 -5.70 -15.74
N ILE A 67 15.31 -4.55 -16.26
CA ILE A 67 15.86 -3.98 -17.50
C ILE A 67 17.07 -3.11 -17.17
N TRP A 68 18.22 -3.47 -17.76
CA TRP A 68 19.46 -2.71 -17.63
C TRP A 68 19.41 -1.42 -18.47
N CYS A 69 19.62 -0.26 -17.84
CA CYS A 69 19.76 1.00 -18.56
C CYS A 69 21.25 1.28 -18.87
N PRO A 70 21.62 1.50 -20.15
CA PRO A 70 23.02 1.64 -20.56
C PRO A 70 23.62 3.04 -20.33
N THR A 71 22.83 4.04 -19.92
CA THR A 71 23.32 5.43 -19.80
C THR A 71 22.94 6.09 -18.46
N TRP A 72 23.99 6.45 -17.71
CA TRP A 72 24.08 7.31 -16.50
C TRP A 72 23.90 6.65 -15.11
N PRO A 73 24.72 7.06 -14.11
CA PRO A 73 24.85 6.40 -12.81
C PRO A 73 23.96 7.03 -11.73
N VAL A 74 22.69 7.36 -12.05
CA VAL A 74 21.80 7.92 -11.03
C VAL A 74 21.11 6.78 -10.32
N TYR A 75 21.68 6.39 -9.18
CA TYR A 75 21.02 5.51 -8.22
C TYR A 75 19.99 6.31 -7.44
N ALA A 76 18.78 5.78 -7.33
CA ALA A 76 17.80 6.27 -6.37
C ALA A 76 17.31 5.12 -5.50
N GLU A 77 17.26 5.34 -4.19
CA GLU A 77 16.52 4.45 -3.31
C GLU A 77 15.03 4.63 -3.60
N MET A 78 14.39 3.57 -4.04
CA MET A 78 12.97 3.51 -4.38
C MET A 78 12.32 2.36 -3.61
N TRP A 79 11.01 2.25 -3.70
CA TRP A 79 10.21 1.22 -3.03
C TRP A 79 9.41 0.42 -4.05
N TYR A 80 9.28 -0.88 -3.83
CA TYR A 80 8.35 -1.73 -4.58
C TYR A 80 7.59 -2.63 -3.63
N PHE A 81 6.41 -3.07 -4.05
CA PHE A 81 5.64 -4.06 -3.32
C PHE A 81 6.06 -5.46 -3.73
N ASP A 82 6.58 -6.22 -2.76
CA ASP A 82 6.82 -7.64 -2.89
C ASP A 82 5.57 -8.42 -2.47
N SER A 83 4.90 -9.04 -3.44
CA SER A 83 3.69 -9.82 -3.20
C SER A 83 3.93 -11.11 -2.42
N LYS A 84 5.19 -11.59 -2.31
CA LYS A 84 5.50 -12.80 -1.52
C LYS A 84 5.52 -12.51 -0.03
N THR A 85 6.04 -11.35 0.35
CA THR A 85 6.09 -10.90 1.75
C THR A 85 4.96 -9.95 2.12
N GLU A 86 4.23 -9.47 1.10
CA GLU A 86 3.17 -8.46 1.19
C GLU A 86 3.65 -7.15 1.81
N LYS A 87 4.88 -6.77 1.48
CA LYS A 87 5.55 -5.59 2.02
C LYS A 87 6.06 -4.70 0.90
N CYS A 88 6.02 -3.41 1.17
CA CYS A 88 6.79 -2.42 0.46
C CYS A 88 8.23 -2.48 0.96
N ILE A 89 9.18 -2.78 0.09
CA ILE A 89 10.59 -2.92 0.45
C ILE A 89 11.46 -1.96 -0.38
N PRO A 90 12.49 -1.35 0.23
CA PRO A 90 13.37 -0.46 -0.48
C PRO A 90 14.30 -1.26 -1.39
N PHE A 91 14.69 -0.66 -2.50
CA PHE A 91 15.68 -1.22 -3.42
C PHE A 91 16.42 -0.11 -4.16
N LEU A 92 17.60 -0.44 -4.66
CA LEU A 92 18.37 0.46 -5.51
C LEU A 92 17.81 0.39 -6.92
N TYR A 93 17.19 1.48 -7.38
CA TYR A 93 16.59 1.54 -8.71
C TYR A 93 17.57 2.09 -9.74
N HIS A 94 17.66 1.38 -10.86
CA HIS A 94 18.65 1.60 -11.92
C HIS A 94 18.02 1.98 -13.27
N GLN A 95 16.70 2.07 -13.37
CA GLN A 95 15.99 2.05 -14.66
C GLN A 95 15.40 3.42 -15.02
N CYS A 96 15.31 3.70 -16.32
CA CYS A 96 14.68 4.90 -16.88
C CYS A 96 13.18 4.71 -17.19
N ALA A 97 12.70 3.46 -17.26
CA ALA A 97 11.31 3.15 -17.53
C ALA A 97 10.56 2.97 -16.20
N LEU A 98 9.65 3.89 -15.86
CA LEU A 98 8.86 3.85 -14.63
C LEU A 98 7.95 2.61 -14.60
N ASP A 99 8.46 1.50 -14.07
CA ASP A 99 7.66 0.34 -13.72
C ASP A 99 6.57 0.78 -12.74
N ARG A 100 5.34 0.30 -12.92
CA ARG A 100 4.21 0.75 -12.10
C ARG A 100 4.36 0.35 -10.63
N ASN A 101 5.12 -0.70 -10.34
CA ASN A 101 5.48 -1.15 -8.99
C ASN A 101 6.77 -0.48 -8.47
N VAL A 102 7.05 0.77 -8.86
CA VAL A 102 8.20 1.53 -8.38
C VAL A 102 7.72 2.86 -7.87
N PHE A 103 7.96 3.11 -6.58
CA PHE A 103 7.45 4.26 -5.85
C PHE A 103 8.60 5.03 -5.22
N PRO A 104 8.52 6.36 -5.14
CA PRO A 104 9.59 7.18 -4.58
C PRO A 104 9.69 7.09 -3.06
N THR A 105 8.59 6.75 -2.37
CA THR A 105 8.56 6.63 -0.91
C THR A 105 7.86 5.36 -0.44
N CYS A 106 8.15 4.93 0.79
CA CYS A 106 7.44 3.83 1.44
C CYS A 106 5.93 4.11 1.49
N GLU A 107 5.54 5.35 1.81
CA GLU A 107 4.14 5.71 1.99
C GLU A 107 3.38 5.70 0.66
N ASP A 108 4.01 6.12 -0.44
CA ASP A 108 3.42 6.00 -1.78
C ASP A 108 3.19 4.54 -2.17
N CYS A 109 4.18 3.67 -1.92
CA CYS A 109 4.04 2.23 -2.12
C CYS A 109 2.92 1.65 -1.25
N LYS A 110 2.91 1.97 0.05
CA LYS A 110 1.89 1.51 0.99
C LYS A 110 0.50 1.96 0.55
N LYS A 111 0.30 3.23 0.21
CA LYS A 111 -1.00 3.75 -0.26
C LYS A 111 -1.47 3.08 -1.55
N ALA A 112 -0.56 2.76 -2.47
CA ALA A 112 -0.86 2.08 -3.72
C ALA A 112 -1.21 0.60 -3.49
N CYS A 113 -0.44 -0.08 -2.63
CA CYS A 113 -0.46 -1.53 -2.49
C CYS A 113 -1.14 -2.04 -1.22
N GLN A 114 -1.64 -1.16 -0.35
CA GLN A 114 -2.25 -1.51 0.94
C GLN A 114 -3.27 -2.64 0.83
N ARG A 115 -4.08 -2.68 -0.25
CA ARG A 115 -5.16 -3.67 -0.41
C ARG A 115 -4.67 -5.12 -0.42
N HIS A 116 -3.37 -5.33 -0.63
CA HIS A 116 -2.70 -6.62 -0.68
C HIS A 116 -1.97 -6.98 0.61
N MET A 117 -2.00 -6.12 1.63
CA MET A 117 -1.28 -6.31 2.89
C MET A 117 -2.19 -7.01 3.91
N HIS A 118 -1.87 -8.24 4.31
CA HIS A 118 -2.57 -8.88 5.44
C HIS A 118 -2.30 -8.19 6.78
N GLN A 119 -1.20 -7.46 6.89
CA GLN A 119 -0.85 -6.60 8.02
C GLN A 119 -0.37 -5.25 7.49
N LEU A 120 -0.96 -4.15 7.93
CA LEU A 120 -0.56 -2.81 7.46
C LEU A 120 0.89 -2.52 7.84
N GLN A 121 1.69 -2.20 6.84
CA GLN A 121 3.09 -1.83 7.03
C GLN A 121 3.22 -0.48 7.77
N MET A 122 4.15 -0.43 8.72
CA MET A 122 4.67 0.83 9.26
C MET A 122 5.85 1.29 8.39
N CYS A 123 5.83 2.56 7.97
CA CYS A 123 6.90 3.12 7.16
C CYS A 123 7.99 3.74 8.04
N PRO A 124 9.29 3.64 7.65
CA PRO A 124 10.39 4.09 8.51
C PRO A 124 10.32 5.56 8.92
N GLU A 125 9.79 6.42 8.07
CA GLU A 125 9.63 7.87 8.32
C GLU A 125 8.67 8.17 9.48
N GLU A 126 7.72 7.28 9.77
CA GLU A 126 6.78 7.43 10.89
C GLU A 126 7.45 7.16 12.25
N HIS A 127 8.64 6.54 12.29
CA HIS A 127 9.39 6.31 13.53
C HIS A 127 9.94 7.61 14.16
N SER A 128 10.17 8.67 13.36
CA SER A 128 10.68 9.95 13.89
C SER A 128 9.65 10.76 14.68
N ASN A 129 8.36 10.49 14.49
CA ASN A 129 7.27 11.19 15.19
C ASN A 129 6.74 10.42 16.41
N SER A 130 7.23 9.21 16.68
CA SER A 130 6.77 8.34 17.79
C SER A 130 7.62 8.41 19.05
N THR A 131 8.64 9.28 19.12
CA THR A 131 9.49 9.51 20.30
C THR A 131 9.14 10.76 21.11
N LEU A 132 8.02 11.43 20.80
CA LEU A 132 7.48 12.53 21.60
C LEU A 132 6.03 12.21 22.00
N GLY A 133 5.88 11.42 23.06
CA GLY A 133 4.61 11.08 23.69
C GLY A 133 4.85 10.43 25.04
#